data_AF-A0A9Q1ECQ9-F1
#
_entry.id   AF-A0A9Q1ECQ9-F1
#
_cell.length_a   1.000
_cell.length_b   1.000
_cell.length_c   1.000
_cell.angle_alpha   90.00
_cell.angle_beta   90.00
_cell.angle_gamma   90.00
#
_symmetry.space_group_name_H-M   'P 1'
#
loop_
_entity.id
_entity.type
_entity.pdbx_description
1 polymer ?
#
loop_
_entity_poly.entity_id
_entity_poly.type
_entity_poly.pdbx_seq_one_letter_code
_entity_poly.pdbx_strand_id
1 'polypeptide(L)'
;MVFGLLRLMLAVLACDWRCAEPPPSTVVPQNIKNRLLKPPGGPLQAGSGFSSFSGISRLTWLVDLFGELSVKAASLTEEKETRYVKLTAELLTRDQRPLTWIEEHGPGLGRVKTISFRLDSGVVDQLPAVPQEPVGLFMQDLNLFAQKLLGQVPSAQLQAERRRVLHCLELAQRIQELAQPSA
;
A
#
# COMPACT_ATOMS: atom_id res chain seq x y z
N MET A 1 -12.31 -8.36 17.32
CA MET A 1 -12.86 -8.32 15.94
C MET A 1 -12.05 -7.31 15.13
N VAL A 2 -11.01 -7.78 14.42
CA VAL A 2 -10.01 -6.94 13.71
C VAL A 2 -10.07 -7.18 12.18
N PHE A 3 -11.23 -7.60 11.66
CA PHE A 3 -11.32 -8.18 10.31
C PHE A 3 -11.86 -7.24 9.21
N GLY A 4 -12.27 -6.02 9.54
CA GLY A 4 -13.00 -5.15 8.61
C GLY A 4 -12.15 -4.42 7.56
N LEU A 5 -10.91 -4.01 7.88
CA LEU A 5 -10.09 -3.19 6.97
C LEU A 5 -8.77 -3.81 6.51
N LEU A 6 -8.33 -4.91 7.13
CA LEU A 6 -7.27 -5.74 6.59
C LEU A 6 -7.61 -6.22 5.15
N ARG A 7 -8.92 -6.31 4.82
CA ARG A 7 -9.41 -6.73 3.51
C ARG A 7 -9.48 -5.62 2.45
N LEU A 8 -9.73 -4.36 2.83
CA LEU A 8 -9.68 -3.23 1.89
C LEU A 8 -8.26 -3.02 1.35
N MET A 9 -7.26 -3.31 2.19
CA MET A 9 -5.86 -3.16 1.82
C MET A 9 -5.30 -4.34 1.02
N LEU A 10 -5.96 -5.50 1.09
CA LEU A 10 -5.72 -6.60 0.15
C LEU A 10 -6.23 -6.26 -1.27
N ALA A 11 -7.22 -5.37 -1.45
CA ALA A 11 -7.63 -4.94 -2.80
C ALA A 11 -6.53 -4.16 -3.55
N VAL A 12 -5.65 -3.44 -2.83
CA VAL A 12 -4.44 -2.85 -3.42
C VAL A 12 -3.39 -3.93 -3.76
N LEU A 13 -3.38 -5.07 -3.05
CA LEU A 13 -2.58 -6.26 -3.43
C LEU A 13 -3.14 -6.99 -4.67
N ALA A 14 -4.45 -7.01 -4.93
CA ALA A 14 -5.00 -7.71 -6.11
C ALA A 14 -4.62 -7.08 -7.45
N CYS A 15 -4.34 -5.77 -7.49
CA CYS A 15 -3.77 -5.15 -8.69
C CYS A 15 -2.35 -5.64 -9.01
N ASP A 16 -1.68 -6.34 -8.08
CA ASP A 16 -0.33 -6.89 -8.24
C ASP A 16 -0.30 -8.39 -8.63
N TRP A 17 -1.43 -9.11 -8.61
CA TRP A 17 -1.43 -10.57 -8.89
C TRP A 17 -1.47 -10.95 -10.38
N ARG A 18 -1.74 -10.02 -11.32
CA ARG A 18 -1.81 -10.33 -12.76
C ARG A 18 -0.45 -10.50 -13.46
N CYS A 19 0.60 -10.90 -12.75
CA CYS A 19 1.92 -11.15 -13.34
C CYS A 19 2.43 -12.60 -13.18
N ALA A 20 1.64 -13.54 -12.66
CA ALA A 20 2.03 -14.94 -12.61
C ALA A 20 1.07 -15.82 -13.43
N GLU A 21 1.68 -16.50 -14.42
CA GLU A 21 1.18 -17.55 -15.33
C GLU A 21 0.51 -17.12 -16.66
N PRO A 22 1.14 -17.45 -17.82
CA PRO A 22 0.47 -17.39 -19.12
C PRO A 22 -0.45 -18.61 -19.32
N PRO A 23 -1.64 -18.44 -19.91
CA PRO A 23 -2.44 -19.57 -20.37
C PRO A 23 -1.74 -20.30 -21.54
N PRO A 24 -1.95 -21.62 -21.72
CA PRO A 24 -1.35 -22.38 -22.79
C PRO A 24 -1.83 -21.86 -24.15
N SER A 25 -0.87 -21.79 -25.06
CA SER A 25 -0.94 -21.31 -26.43
C SER A 25 -2.05 -21.94 -27.26
N THR A 26 -2.85 -21.11 -27.93
CA THR A 26 -3.07 -21.15 -29.40
C THR A 26 -4.03 -20.03 -29.81
N VAL A 27 -3.54 -18.97 -30.46
CA VAL A 27 -4.07 -18.35 -31.70
C VAL A 27 -2.97 -17.44 -32.27
N VAL A 28 -2.65 -17.58 -33.55
CA VAL A 28 -1.71 -16.77 -34.36
C VAL A 28 -2.54 -16.04 -35.44
N PRO A 29 -2.10 -14.91 -36.05
CA PRO A 29 -1.66 -13.64 -35.50
C PRO A 29 -2.60 -12.49 -35.96
N GLN A 30 -2.75 -11.41 -35.19
CA GLN A 30 -3.18 -10.13 -35.76
C GLN A 30 -2.07 -9.09 -35.57
N ASN A 31 -1.85 -8.36 -36.64
CA ASN A 31 -0.74 -7.46 -36.90
C ASN A 31 -0.83 -6.21 -36.01
N ILE A 32 -0.38 -6.31 -34.75
CA ILE A 32 -0.38 -5.17 -33.81
C ILE A 32 1.00 -4.51 -33.86
N LYS A 33 1.09 -3.44 -34.66
CA LYS A 33 2.22 -2.51 -34.61
C LYS A 33 2.25 -1.86 -33.22
N ASN A 34 3.34 -2.11 -32.49
CA ASN A 34 3.79 -1.39 -31.29
C ASN A 34 2.78 -1.28 -30.14
N ARG A 35 2.56 -2.39 -29.41
CA ARG A 35 2.15 -2.31 -28.00
C ARG A 35 3.39 -2.45 -27.13
N LEU A 36 3.99 -1.32 -26.73
CA LEU A 36 5.03 -1.30 -25.70
C LEU A 36 4.36 -1.75 -24.39
N LEU A 37 4.54 -3.01 -24.02
CA LEU A 37 4.21 -3.48 -22.67
C LEU A 37 5.11 -2.70 -21.71
N LYS A 38 4.53 -1.78 -20.93
CA LYS A 38 5.27 -1.09 -19.87
C LYS A 38 5.78 -2.16 -18.89
N PRO A 39 7.07 -2.17 -18.55
CA PRO A 39 7.60 -3.06 -17.52
C PRO A 39 6.84 -2.86 -16.19
N PRO A 40 6.58 -3.94 -15.43
CA PRO A 40 6.07 -3.81 -14.06
C PRO A 40 7.07 -2.97 -13.25
N GLY A 41 6.56 -1.98 -12.51
CA GLY A 41 7.34 -1.12 -11.62
C GLY A 41 7.98 0.13 -12.25
N GLY A 42 7.52 0.54 -13.43
CA GLY A 42 7.88 1.83 -14.02
C GLY A 42 7.55 3.05 -13.14
N PRO A 43 8.10 4.23 -13.48
CA PRO A 43 7.96 5.45 -12.69
C PRO A 43 6.49 5.79 -12.41
N LEU A 44 6.24 6.43 -11.25
CA LEU A 44 4.92 6.89 -10.85
C LEU A 44 4.26 7.68 -11.99
N GLN A 45 2.97 7.41 -12.24
CA GLN A 45 2.23 8.15 -13.26
C GLN A 45 2.10 9.62 -12.84
N ALA A 46 2.23 10.54 -13.80
CA ALA A 46 1.96 11.95 -13.57
C ALA A 46 0.54 12.11 -12.98
N GLY A 47 0.41 12.85 -11.89
CA GLY A 47 -0.86 13.05 -11.18
C GLY A 47 -1.18 12.03 -10.08
N SER A 48 -0.29 11.09 -9.78
CA SER A 48 -0.48 10.11 -8.68
C SER A 48 -0.35 10.68 -7.26
N GLY A 49 -0.04 11.97 -7.13
CA GLY A 49 0.21 12.63 -5.84
C GLY A 49 1.60 12.33 -5.28
N PHE A 50 1.85 12.84 -4.07
CA PHE A 50 3.13 12.61 -3.37
C PHE A 50 3.24 11.14 -2.89
N SER A 51 4.46 10.61 -2.79
CA SER A 51 4.71 9.18 -2.51
C SER A 51 4.07 8.67 -1.22
N SER A 52 3.90 9.52 -0.20
CA SER A 52 3.22 9.12 1.04
C SER A 52 1.71 8.89 0.84
N PHE A 53 1.08 9.58 -0.11
CA PHE A 53 -0.34 9.41 -0.46
C PHE A 53 -0.55 8.28 -1.46
N SER A 54 0.28 8.18 -2.50
CA SER A 54 0.19 7.08 -3.48
C SER A 54 0.53 5.72 -2.87
N GLY A 55 1.45 5.71 -1.89
CA GLY A 55 1.83 4.54 -1.10
C GLY A 55 0.98 4.27 0.15
N ILE A 56 -0.07 5.07 0.43
CA ILE A 56 -0.78 5.07 1.73
C ILE A 56 -1.32 3.70 2.17
N SER A 57 -1.58 2.79 1.23
CA SER A 57 -1.91 1.39 1.51
C SER A 57 -0.91 0.69 2.45
N ARG A 58 0.39 0.93 2.29
CA ARG A 58 1.45 0.33 3.13
C ARG A 58 1.50 0.99 4.50
N LEU A 59 1.33 2.31 4.55
CA LEU A 59 1.20 3.03 5.82
C LEU A 59 0.00 2.54 6.63
N THR A 60 -1.10 2.25 5.96
CA THR A 60 -2.32 1.76 6.60
C THR A 60 -2.13 0.34 7.15
N TRP A 61 -1.30 -0.54 6.53
CA TRP A 61 -0.90 -1.82 7.14
C TRP A 61 -0.18 -1.62 8.47
N LEU A 62 0.79 -0.70 8.50
CA LEU A 62 1.55 -0.44 9.71
C LEU A 62 0.63 0.04 10.84
N VAL A 63 -0.33 0.91 10.53
CA VAL A 63 -1.32 1.37 11.51
C VAL A 63 -2.26 0.25 11.97
N ASP A 64 -2.70 -0.63 11.06
CA ASP A 64 -3.56 -1.77 11.43
C ASP A 64 -2.82 -2.81 12.29
N LEU A 65 -1.52 -3.00 12.07
CA LEU A 65 -0.71 -3.98 12.82
C LEU A 65 -0.19 -3.44 14.14
N PHE A 66 0.25 -2.19 14.18
CA PHE A 66 0.97 -1.60 15.32
C PHE A 66 0.20 -0.47 16.03
N GLY A 67 -1.00 -0.13 15.56
CA GLY A 67 -1.84 0.92 16.14
C GLY A 67 -1.43 2.31 15.68
N GLU A 68 -1.79 3.33 16.48
CA GLU A 68 -1.43 4.72 16.19
C GLU A 68 0.10 4.90 16.18
N LEU A 69 0.58 5.53 15.11
CA LEU A 69 1.98 5.85 14.87
C LEU A 69 2.20 7.36 14.91
N SER A 70 3.45 7.77 15.10
CA SER A 70 3.91 9.15 14.93
C SER A 70 5.10 9.20 13.97
N VAL A 71 5.29 10.32 13.27
CA VAL A 71 6.39 10.50 12.31
C VAL A 71 7.58 11.14 13.02
N LYS A 72 8.72 10.44 13.04
CA LYS A 72 9.97 10.93 13.62
C LYS A 72 10.78 11.72 12.59
N ALA A 73 10.92 11.19 11.39
CA ALA A 73 11.67 11.81 10.30
C ALA A 73 11.16 11.29 8.95
N ALA A 74 11.39 12.05 7.89
CA ALA A 74 11.17 11.59 6.52
C ALA A 74 12.20 12.22 5.59
N SER A 75 12.56 11.49 4.52
CA SER A 75 13.47 11.97 3.48
C SER A 75 13.01 11.49 2.12
N LEU A 76 13.20 12.34 1.11
CA LEU A 76 12.89 12.04 -0.29
C LEU A 76 14.16 12.18 -1.12
N THR A 77 14.52 11.12 -1.83
CA THR A 77 15.58 11.11 -2.83
C THR A 77 14.94 11.10 -4.21
N GLU A 78 15.19 12.14 -5.01
CA GLU A 78 14.72 12.23 -6.39
C GLU A 78 15.89 12.42 -7.34
N GLU A 79 16.02 11.52 -8.30
CA GLU A 79 16.99 11.62 -9.39
C GLU A 79 16.24 11.78 -10.71
N LYS A 80 16.19 13.01 -11.22
CA LYS A 80 15.39 13.35 -12.41
C LYS A 80 15.89 12.64 -13.67
N GLU A 81 17.19 12.43 -13.79
CA GLU A 81 17.82 11.79 -14.95
C GLU A 81 17.43 10.31 -15.05
N THR A 82 17.43 9.60 -13.92
CA THR A 82 17.10 8.18 -13.84
C THR A 82 15.60 7.95 -13.59
N ARG A 83 14.81 9.00 -13.34
CA ARG A 83 13.40 8.94 -12.91
C ARG A 83 13.21 8.07 -11.67
N TYR A 84 14.22 8.06 -10.80
CA TYR A 84 14.22 7.33 -9.55
C TYR A 84 13.68 8.22 -8.43
N VAL A 85 12.82 7.64 -7.61
CA VAL A 85 12.21 8.29 -6.45
C VAL A 85 12.20 7.30 -5.29
N LYS A 86 12.74 7.71 -4.15
CA LYS A 86 12.69 6.95 -2.90
C LYS A 86 12.26 7.84 -1.74
N LEU A 87 11.13 7.52 -1.15
CA LEU A 87 10.66 8.10 0.11
C LEU A 87 11.02 7.13 1.24
N THR A 88 11.69 7.62 2.27
CA THR A 88 11.95 6.87 3.51
C THR A 88 11.35 7.63 4.68
N ALA A 89 10.47 6.98 5.45
CA ALA A 89 9.85 7.52 6.65
C ALA A 89 10.23 6.70 7.88
N GLU A 90 10.69 7.38 8.93
CA GLU A 90 10.88 6.84 10.27
C GLU A 90 9.63 7.11 11.10
N LEU A 91 9.01 6.04 11.59
CA LEU A 91 7.79 6.06 12.38
C LEU A 91 8.06 5.51 13.78
N LEU A 92 7.25 5.91 14.74
CA LEU A 92 7.28 5.39 16.11
C LEU A 92 5.89 4.91 16.51
N THR A 93 5.83 3.73 17.11
CA THR A 93 4.64 3.27 17.83
C THR A 93 4.44 4.09 19.11
N ARG A 94 3.26 3.94 19.75
CA ARG A 94 2.96 4.59 21.03
C ARG A 94 3.99 4.28 22.13
N ASP A 95 4.53 3.07 22.14
CA ASP A 95 5.58 2.60 23.07
C ASP A 95 7.01 2.88 22.56
N GLN A 96 7.18 3.82 21.63
CA GLN A 96 8.47 4.30 21.11
C GLN A 96 9.29 3.22 20.39
N ARG A 97 8.63 2.21 19.80
CA ARG A 97 9.31 1.21 18.94
C ARG A 97 9.44 1.78 17.52
N PRO A 98 10.64 1.70 16.92
CA PRO A 98 10.87 2.25 15.59
C PRO A 98 10.31 1.35 14.49
N LEU A 99 9.73 1.98 13.48
CA LEU A 99 9.34 1.36 12.22
C LEU A 99 9.93 2.18 11.07
N THR A 100 10.36 1.51 10.00
CA THR A 100 10.84 2.17 8.79
C THR A 100 9.93 1.79 7.63
N TRP A 101 9.43 2.80 6.92
CA TRP A 101 8.63 2.63 5.73
C TRP A 101 9.37 3.23 4.53
N ILE A 102 9.49 2.46 3.45
CA ILE A 102 10.16 2.86 2.21
C ILE A 102 9.20 2.68 1.04
N GLU A 103 9.04 3.73 0.25
CA GLU A 103 8.39 3.70 -1.06
C GLU A 103 9.42 4.04 -2.13
N GLU A 104 9.64 3.10 -3.05
CA GLU A 104 10.71 3.19 -4.04
C GLU A 104 10.17 2.91 -5.44
N HIS A 105 10.48 3.81 -6.38
CA HIS A 105 10.03 3.76 -7.75
C HIS A 105 11.19 4.12 -8.69
N GLY A 106 11.32 3.39 -9.79
CA GLY A 106 12.37 3.66 -10.76
C GLY A 106 12.34 2.67 -11.93
N PRO A 107 12.88 3.04 -13.09
CA PRO A 107 12.99 2.11 -14.22
C PRO A 107 13.73 0.82 -13.84
N GLY A 108 13.16 -0.33 -14.22
CA GLY A 108 13.77 -1.64 -13.98
C GLY A 108 13.52 -2.23 -12.59
N LEU A 109 12.94 -1.47 -11.65
CA LEU A 109 12.50 -2.01 -10.36
C LEU A 109 11.22 -2.82 -10.54
N GLY A 110 11.16 -4.00 -9.94
CA GLY A 110 9.95 -4.81 -9.90
C GLY A 110 8.93 -4.28 -8.89
N ARG A 111 7.66 -4.67 -9.04
CA ARG A 111 6.66 -4.48 -7.98
C ARG A 111 6.85 -5.55 -6.92
N VAL A 112 7.66 -5.25 -5.92
CA VAL A 112 7.97 -6.16 -4.82
C VAL A 112 7.57 -5.51 -3.50
N LYS A 113 7.11 -6.33 -2.55
CA LYS A 113 6.83 -5.92 -1.18
C LYS A 113 7.71 -6.75 -0.27
N THR A 114 8.58 -6.07 0.48
CA THR A 114 9.46 -6.70 1.45
C THR A 114 9.04 -6.26 2.84
N ILE A 115 8.88 -7.21 3.75
CA ILE A 115 8.63 -6.95 5.18
C ILE A 115 9.76 -7.56 6.01
N SER A 116 10.02 -6.98 7.17
CA SER A 116 10.97 -7.53 8.14
C SER A 116 10.65 -6.95 9.51
N PHE A 117 9.78 -7.62 10.26
CA PHE A 117 9.44 -7.24 11.62
C PHE A 117 10.23 -8.07 12.62
N ARG A 118 10.97 -7.40 13.50
CA ARG A 118 11.65 -8.05 14.64
C ARG A 118 10.79 -7.89 15.88
N LEU A 119 10.28 -9.00 16.37
CA LEU A 119 9.44 -9.10 17.56
C LEU A 119 10.24 -9.81 18.67
N ASP A 120 9.80 -9.66 19.92
CA ASP A 120 10.43 -10.36 21.05
C ASP A 120 10.38 -11.90 20.88
N SER A 121 9.37 -12.40 20.14
CA SER A 121 9.17 -13.81 19.86
C SER A 121 9.85 -14.32 18.58
N GLY A 122 10.52 -13.46 17.80
CA GLY A 122 11.17 -13.85 16.56
C GLY A 122 11.03 -12.83 15.42
N VAL A 123 11.30 -13.28 14.20
CA VAL A 123 11.30 -12.43 12.99
C VAL A 123 10.16 -12.85 12.06
N VAL A 124 9.46 -11.87 11.50
CA VAL A 124 8.48 -12.04 10.42
C VAL A 124 8.98 -11.31 9.18
N ASP A 125 9.44 -12.06 8.19
CA ASP A 125 10.01 -11.55 6.93
C ASP A 125 9.19 -11.95 5.70
N GLN A 126 8.15 -12.77 5.89
CA GLN A 126 7.22 -13.19 4.84
C GLN A 126 5.78 -13.08 5.31
N LEU A 127 4.91 -12.68 4.39
CA LEU A 127 3.47 -12.71 4.63
C LEU A 127 2.95 -14.13 4.38
N PRO A 128 2.06 -14.66 5.25
CA PRO A 128 1.46 -15.96 5.01
C PRO A 128 0.58 -15.93 3.75
N ALA A 129 0.48 -17.06 3.06
CA ALA A 129 -0.47 -17.22 1.98
C ALA A 129 -1.90 -17.02 2.51
N VAL A 130 -2.66 -16.13 1.88
CA VAL A 130 -4.04 -15.83 2.29
C VAL A 130 -4.99 -16.83 1.62
N PRO A 131 -5.93 -17.44 2.35
CA PRO A 131 -6.96 -18.29 1.75
C PRO A 131 -7.76 -17.54 0.68
N GLN A 132 -8.17 -18.26 -0.36
CA GLN A 132 -9.03 -17.68 -1.39
C GLN A 132 -10.44 -17.48 -0.85
N GLU A 133 -10.93 -16.25 -0.95
CA GLU A 133 -12.28 -15.89 -0.58
C GLU A 133 -13.27 -16.21 -1.73
N PRO A 134 -14.56 -16.44 -1.45
CA PRO A 134 -15.55 -16.79 -2.47
C PRO A 134 -15.74 -15.72 -3.56
N VAL A 135 -15.45 -14.45 -3.24
CA VAL A 135 -15.55 -13.32 -4.16
C VAL A 135 -14.25 -12.53 -4.19
N GLY A 136 -13.93 -11.94 -5.34
CA GLY A 136 -12.73 -11.13 -5.52
C GLY A 136 -12.68 -9.91 -4.59
N LEU A 137 -11.48 -9.38 -4.35
CA LEU A 137 -11.23 -8.36 -3.32
C LEU A 137 -12.06 -7.07 -3.49
N PHE A 138 -12.25 -6.60 -4.73
CA PHE A 138 -13.11 -5.44 -5.00
C PHE A 138 -14.59 -5.72 -4.71
N MET A 139 -15.05 -6.96 -4.91
CA MET A 139 -16.41 -7.34 -4.56
C MET A 139 -16.58 -7.43 -3.04
N GLN A 140 -15.54 -7.85 -2.31
CA GLN A 140 -15.55 -7.81 -0.85
C GLN A 140 -15.68 -6.38 -0.33
N ASP A 141 -14.94 -5.42 -0.91
CA ASP A 141 -15.07 -4.01 -0.57
C ASP A 141 -16.49 -3.47 -0.88
N LEU A 142 -17.01 -3.75 -2.07
CA LEU A 142 -18.36 -3.33 -2.45
C LEU A 142 -19.42 -3.89 -1.48
N ASN A 143 -19.26 -5.13 -1.02
CA ASN A 143 -20.15 -5.73 -0.03
C ASN A 143 -20.06 -5.01 1.33
N LEU A 144 -18.86 -4.63 1.78
CA LEU A 144 -18.68 -3.83 3.00
C LEU A 144 -19.35 -2.45 2.85
N PHE A 145 -19.21 -1.82 1.69
CA PHE A 145 -19.89 -0.56 1.39
C PHE A 145 -21.41 -0.72 1.43
N ALA A 146 -21.96 -1.77 0.81
CA ALA A 146 -23.39 -2.06 0.85
C ALA A 146 -23.91 -2.27 2.29
N GLN A 147 -23.15 -2.98 3.14
CA GLN A 147 -23.50 -3.14 4.56
C GLN A 147 -23.60 -1.81 5.30
N LYS A 148 -22.70 -0.86 4.99
CA LYS A 148 -22.76 0.50 5.57
C LYS A 148 -24.03 1.23 5.13
N LEU A 149 -24.40 1.15 3.85
CA LEU A 149 -25.64 1.77 3.34
C LEU A 149 -26.90 1.18 3.98
N LEU A 150 -26.88 -0.13 4.27
CA LEU A 150 -27.99 -0.84 4.91
C LEU A 150 -28.03 -0.65 6.43
N GLY A 151 -27.13 0.13 7.02
CA GLY A 151 -27.05 0.33 8.47
C GLY A 151 -26.63 -0.92 9.26
N GLN A 152 -26.02 -1.90 8.59
CA GLN A 152 -25.62 -3.18 9.19
C GLN A 152 -24.28 -3.11 9.92
N VAL A 153 -23.56 -1.98 9.82
CA VAL A 153 -22.28 -1.76 10.50
C VAL A 153 -22.51 -0.92 11.76
N PRO A 154 -22.11 -1.40 12.95
CA PRO A 154 -22.27 -0.65 14.19
C PRO A 154 -21.54 0.70 14.16
N SER A 155 -22.15 1.73 14.77
CA SER A 155 -21.58 3.09 14.82
C SER A 155 -20.14 3.11 15.37
N ALA A 156 -19.85 2.32 16.41
CA ALA A 156 -18.51 2.22 16.98
C ALA A 156 -17.46 1.75 15.95
N GLN A 157 -17.83 0.83 15.06
CA GLN A 157 -16.94 0.34 14.00
C GLN A 157 -16.73 1.41 12.92
N LEU A 158 -17.78 2.14 12.53
CA LEU A 158 -17.67 3.27 11.60
C LEU A 158 -16.74 4.37 12.16
N GLN A 159 -16.85 4.68 13.45
CA GLN A 159 -15.97 5.67 14.08
C GLN A 159 -14.52 5.19 14.18
N ALA A 160 -14.30 3.90 14.49
CA ALA A 160 -12.95 3.33 14.51
C ALA A 160 -12.30 3.37 13.11
N GLU A 161 -13.06 3.04 12.07
CA GLU A 161 -12.60 3.14 10.69
C GLU A 161 -12.26 4.59 10.31
N ARG A 162 -13.16 5.54 10.60
CA ARG A 162 -12.95 6.96 10.33
C ARG A 162 -11.68 7.48 11.01
N ARG A 163 -11.49 7.16 12.30
CA ARG A 163 -10.28 7.58 13.04
C ARG A 163 -9.01 7.07 12.37
N ARG A 164 -8.97 5.78 12.00
CA ARG A 164 -7.80 5.21 11.32
C ARG A 164 -7.54 5.86 9.96
N VAL A 165 -8.57 6.07 9.15
CA VAL A 165 -8.42 6.69 7.82
C VAL A 165 -7.83 8.10 7.96
N LEU A 166 -8.39 8.90 8.88
CA LEU A 166 -7.88 10.25 9.14
C LEU A 166 -6.44 10.21 9.68
N HIS A 167 -6.13 9.29 10.61
CA HIS A 167 -4.77 9.11 11.12
C HIS A 167 -3.76 8.81 10.01
N CYS A 168 -4.10 7.93 9.07
CA CYS A 168 -3.22 7.60 7.94
C CYS A 168 -3.02 8.81 7.00
N LEU A 169 -4.05 9.61 6.78
CA LEU A 169 -3.95 10.83 5.97
C LEU A 169 -3.08 11.90 6.66
N GLU A 170 -3.24 12.06 7.98
CA GLU A 170 -2.40 12.96 8.79
C GLU A 170 -0.93 12.52 8.78
N LEU A 171 -0.66 11.22 8.93
CA LEU A 171 0.70 10.68 8.78
C LEU A 171 1.27 10.94 7.38
N ALA A 172 0.50 10.69 6.32
CA ALA A 172 0.93 10.90 4.95
C ALA A 172 1.28 12.39 4.70
N GLN A 173 0.44 13.30 5.17
CA GLN A 173 0.67 14.74 5.12
C GLN A 173 1.95 15.12 5.88
N ARG A 174 2.11 14.62 7.12
CA ARG A 174 3.28 14.94 7.94
C ARG A 174 4.59 14.43 7.34
N ILE A 175 4.56 13.26 6.71
CA ILE A 175 5.70 12.70 5.99
C ILE A 175 6.07 13.58 4.79
N GLN A 176 5.09 14.08 4.05
CA GLN A 176 5.33 15.00 2.94
C GLN A 176 6.00 16.30 3.43
N GLU A 177 5.48 16.92 4.48
CA GLU A 177 6.04 18.15 5.06
C GLU A 177 7.50 17.98 5.53
N LEU A 178 7.82 16.83 6.13
CA LEU A 178 9.18 16.55 6.62
C LEU A 178 10.15 16.21 5.48
N ALA A 179 9.67 15.53 4.43
CA ALA A 179 10.50 15.13 3.31
C ALA A 179 10.72 16.27 2.29
N GLN A 180 9.83 17.25 2.27
CA GLN A 180 9.91 18.48 1.48
C GLN A 180 9.65 19.69 2.39
N PRO A 181 10.58 20.03 3.30
CA PRO A 181 10.40 21.21 4.14
C PRO A 181 10.31 22.45 3.24
N SER A 182 9.24 23.23 3.40
CA SER A 182 9.06 24.51 2.73
C SER A 182 10.33 25.34 2.90
N ALA A 183 10.92 25.78 1.77
CA ALA A 183 12.05 26.70 1.76
C ALA A 183 11.68 28.06 2.38
#